data_AF-A0A7S4J2D9-F1
#
_entry.id   AF-A0A7S4J2D9-F1
#
_cell.length_a   1.000
_cell.length_b   1.000
_cell.length_c   1.000
_cell.angle_alpha   90.00
_cell.angle_beta   90.00
_cell.angle_gamma   90.00
#
_symmetry.space_group_name_H-M   'P 1'
#
loop_
_entity.id
_entity.type
_entity.pdbx_description
1 polymer ?
#
loop_
_entity_poly.entity_id
_entity_poly.type
_entity_poly.pdbx_seq_one_letter_code
_entity_poly.pdbx_strand_id
1 'polypeptide(L)'
;GDVVPITPQGRLIAMIYFIVSIPMFAILLGHISESFVKTRASESAHTTPSELAGARVCGDADVLDSVLFSGVAIIKMPVATMYECGELLKSGATDAVVYDTPML
;
A
#
# COMPACT_ATOMS: atom_id res chain seq x y z
N GLY A 1 -3.23 -43.50 -7.70
CA GLY A 1 -4.53 -43.91 -7.14
C GLY A 1 -4.50 -43.54 -5.68
N ASP A 2 -5.56 -42.91 -5.18
CA ASP A 2 -5.63 -42.48 -3.78
C ASP A 2 -5.54 -43.69 -2.85
N VAL A 3 -4.57 -43.66 -1.94
CA VAL A 3 -4.38 -44.71 -0.95
C VAL A 3 -5.28 -44.39 0.24
N VAL A 4 -6.41 -45.11 0.33
CA VAL A 4 -7.35 -44.96 1.45
C VAL A 4 -6.89 -45.88 2.59
N PRO A 5 -6.80 -45.40 3.84
CA PRO A 5 -6.45 -46.25 4.96
C PRO A 5 -7.54 -47.30 5.20
N ILE A 6 -7.13 -48.57 5.08
CA ILE A 6 -8.02 -49.74 5.21
C ILE A 6 -8.16 -50.14 6.69
N THR A 7 -7.15 -49.87 7.51
CA THR A 7 -7.16 -50.21 8.94
C THR A 7 -7.97 -49.20 9.76
N PRO A 8 -8.65 -49.64 10.84
CA PRO A 8 -9.43 -48.74 11.69
C PRO A 8 -8.57 -47.64 12.34
N GLN A 9 -7.31 -47.95 12.68
CA GLN A 9 -6.36 -46.95 13.18
C GLN A 9 -5.97 -45.93 12.11
N GLY A 10 -5.76 -46.37 10.86
CA GLY A 10 -5.47 -45.46 9.75
C GLY A 10 -6.64 -44.53 9.42
N ARG A 11 -7.88 -45.02 9.55
CA ARG A 11 -9.09 -44.20 9.38
C ARG A 11 -9.20 -43.11 10.45
N LEU A 12 -8.89 -43.43 11.71
CA LEU A 12 -8.88 -42.45 12.80
C LEU A 12 -7.84 -41.34 12.55
N ILE A 13 -6.63 -41.71 12.16
CA ILE A 13 -5.55 -40.75 11.86
C ILE A 13 -5.93 -39.84 10.68
N ALA A 14 -6.50 -40.41 9.61
CA ALA A 14 -6.96 -39.62 8.48
C ALA A 14 -8.09 -38.64 8.88
N MET A 15 -9.02 -39.06 9.74
CA MET A 15 -10.09 -38.20 10.23
C MET A 15 -9.53 -37.03 11.06
N ILE A 16 -8.56 -37.29 11.94
CA ILE A 16 -7.86 -36.23 12.70
C ILE A 16 -7.15 -35.27 11.74
N TYR A 17 -6.48 -35.79 10.71
CA TYR A 17 -5.80 -34.97 9.71
C TYR A 17 -6.77 -34.05 8.94
N PHE A 18 -7.94 -34.55 8.55
CA PHE A 18 -9.00 -33.72 7.95
C PHE A 18 -9.49 -32.63 8.89
N ILE A 19 -9.70 -32.95 10.17
CA ILE A 19 -10.17 -31.97 11.17
C ILE A 19 -9.15 -30.85 11.39
N VAL A 20 -7.85 -31.14 11.28
CA VAL A 20 -6.79 -30.13 11.47
C VAL A 20 -6.49 -29.35 10.19
N SER A 21 -6.48 -30.03 9.03
CA SER A 21 -6.11 -29.41 7.75
C SER A 21 -7.13 -28.38 7.26
N ILE A 22 -8.44 -28.64 7.43
CA ILE A 22 -9.50 -27.72 7.01
C ILE A 22 -9.39 -26.34 7.70
N PRO A 23 -9.35 -26.24 9.04
CA PRO A 23 -9.24 -24.94 9.71
C PRO A 23 -7.88 -24.29 9.46
N MET A 24 -6.80 -25.06 9.36
CA MET A 24 -5.47 -24.51 9.04
C MET A 24 -5.47 -23.85 7.65
N PHE A 25 -6.12 -24.47 6.67
CA PHE A 25 -6.29 -23.89 5.33
C PHE A 25 -7.17 -22.64 5.35
N ALA A 26 -8.25 -22.63 6.14
CA ALA A 26 -9.09 -21.45 6.31
C ALA A 26 -8.35 -20.26 6.94
N ILE A 27 -7.52 -20.52 7.96
CA ILE A 27 -6.67 -19.50 8.60
C ILE A 27 -5.66 -18.94 7.59
N LEU A 28 -5.02 -19.79 6.80
CA LEU A 28 -4.08 -19.38 5.75
C LEU A 28 -4.75 -18.45 4.73
N LEU A 29 -5.94 -18.80 4.25
CA LEU A 29 -6.73 -17.95 3.34
C LEU A 29 -7.12 -16.61 4.00
N GLY A 30 -7.43 -16.63 5.30
CA GLY A 30 -7.67 -15.42 6.09
C GLY A 30 -6.47 -14.47 6.06
N HIS A 31 -5.27 -14.97 6.38
CA HIS A 31 -4.05 -14.15 6.36
C HIS A 31 -3.70 -13.62 4.96
N ILE A 32 -3.90 -14.41 3.92
CA ILE A 32 -3.67 -13.99 2.54
C ILE A 32 -4.65 -12.86 2.17
N SER A 33 -5.94 -13.00 2.48
CA SER A 33 -6.94 -11.97 2.15
C SER A 33 -6.73 -10.67 2.93
N GLU A 34 -6.36 -10.75 4.22
CA GLU A 34 -6.02 -9.58 5.02
C GLU A 34 -4.80 -8.83 4.44
N SER A 35 -3.81 -9.58 3.95
CA SER A 35 -2.64 -8.99 3.31
C SER A 35 -3.04 -8.19 2.06
N PHE A 36 -3.89 -8.74 1.19
CA PHE A 36 -4.37 -8.02 0.01
C PHE A 36 -5.20 -6.78 0.33
N VAL A 37 -6.03 -6.82 1.38
CA VAL A 37 -6.81 -5.66 1.83
C VAL A 37 -5.89 -4.57 2.38
N LYS A 38 -4.91 -4.93 3.21
CA LYS A 38 -3.91 -3.98 3.73
C LYS A 38 -3.04 -3.38 2.63
N THR A 39 -2.62 -4.16 1.63
CA THR A 39 -1.80 -3.64 0.52
C THR A 39 -2.59 -2.63 -0.33
N ARG A 40 -3.88 -2.84 -0.57
CA ARG A 40 -4.72 -1.87 -1.31
C ARG A 40 -5.13 -0.65 -0.47
N ALA A 41 -5.35 -0.82 0.82
CA ALA A 41 -5.65 0.31 1.71
C ALA A 41 -4.41 1.19 1.97
N SER A 42 -3.20 0.63 1.86
CA SER A 42 -1.93 1.35 2.00
C SER A 42 -1.49 2.10 0.74
N GLU A 43 -2.20 1.95 -0.38
CA GLU A 43 -2.21 2.92 -1.48
C GLU A 43 -3.06 4.16 -1.10
N SER A 44 -3.13 4.43 0.20
CA SER A 44 -3.76 5.60 0.80
C SER A 44 -2.97 6.83 0.40
N ALA A 45 -3.66 7.74 -0.28
CA ALA A 45 -3.20 9.09 -0.53
C ALA A 45 -2.51 9.66 0.72
N HIS A 46 -1.35 10.30 0.53
CA HIS A 46 -0.71 11.04 1.61
C HIS A 46 -1.68 12.10 2.13
N THR A 47 -2.08 11.98 3.39
CA THR A 47 -3.13 12.82 3.99
C THR A 47 -2.56 14.03 4.72
N THR A 48 -1.26 14.00 5.05
CA THR A 48 -0.59 15.07 5.77
C THR A 48 0.77 15.44 5.14
N PRO A 49 1.22 16.70 5.23
CA PRO A 49 2.54 17.11 4.76
C PRO A 49 3.69 16.29 5.36
N SER A 50 3.55 15.83 6.61
CA SER A 50 4.54 14.99 7.30
C SER A 50 4.76 13.62 6.65
N GLU A 51 3.73 13.07 5.99
CA GLU A 51 3.85 11.79 5.28
C GLU A 51 4.63 11.90 3.96
N LEU A 52 4.89 13.12 3.50
CA LEU A 52 5.70 13.40 2.31
C LEU A 52 7.20 13.48 2.61
N ALA A 53 7.63 13.23 3.85
CA ALA A 53 9.04 13.19 4.20
C ALA A 53 9.79 12.13 3.37
N GLY A 54 10.80 12.57 2.63
CA GLY A 54 11.62 11.76 1.72
C GLY A 54 11.02 11.59 0.32
N ALA A 55 9.80 12.08 0.07
CA ALA A 55 9.15 11.97 -1.23
C ALA A 55 9.67 13.01 -2.23
N ARG A 56 9.65 12.67 -3.53
CA ARG A 56 9.84 13.63 -4.62
C ARG A 56 8.55 14.37 -4.83
N VAL A 57 8.56 15.67 -4.53
CA VAL A 57 7.38 16.52 -4.58
C VAL A 57 7.60 17.60 -5.61
N CYS A 58 6.58 17.84 -6.43
CA CYS A 58 6.53 19.00 -7.31
C CYS A 58 5.29 19.82 -6.98
N GLY A 59 5.29 21.11 -7.31
CA GLY A 59 4.21 21.98 -6.89
C GLY A 59 4.54 23.45 -7.08
N ASP A 60 3.70 24.29 -6.51
CA ASP A 60 3.93 25.73 -6.51
C ASP A 60 5.10 26.03 -5.56
N ALA A 61 6.09 26.81 -6.03
CA ALA A 61 7.26 27.15 -5.25
C ALA A 61 6.87 27.85 -3.94
N ASP A 62 5.88 28.74 -3.99
CA ASP A 62 5.42 29.51 -2.83
C ASP A 62 4.77 28.60 -1.77
N VAL A 63 4.08 27.54 -2.21
CA VAL A 63 3.45 26.55 -1.33
C VAL A 63 4.50 25.60 -0.74
N LEU A 64 5.45 25.15 -1.57
CA LEU A 64 6.53 24.25 -1.14
C LEU A 64 7.56 24.93 -0.22
N ASP A 65 7.67 26.26 -0.28
CA ASP A 65 8.48 27.09 0.61
C ASP A 65 7.69 27.61 1.82
N SER A 66 6.40 27.28 1.92
CA SER A 66 5.55 27.72 3.02
C SER A 66 5.91 27.07 4.36
N VAL A 67 5.43 27.69 5.45
CA VAL A 67 5.60 27.18 6.83
C VAL A 67 5.06 25.77 7.00
N LEU A 68 4.08 25.34 6.18
CA LEU A 68 3.49 24.00 6.22
C LEU A 68 4.50 22.89 5.91
N PHE A 69 5.50 23.19 5.09
CA PHE A 69 6.60 22.27 4.74
C PHE A 69 7.90 22.61 5.47
N SER A 70 7.91 23.65 6.29
CA SER A 70 9.06 24.02 7.11
C SER A 70 9.33 22.93 8.16
N GLY A 71 10.37 22.14 7.92
CA GLY A 71 10.74 20.99 8.76
C GLY A 71 10.36 19.63 8.19
N VAL A 72 9.70 19.56 7.03
CA VAL A 72 9.49 18.31 6.30
C VAL A 72 10.60 18.14 5.26
N ALA A 73 11.35 17.05 5.36
CA ALA A 73 12.44 16.75 4.41
C ALA A 73 11.89 16.26 3.07
N ILE A 74 11.38 17.16 2.22
CA ILE A 74 10.90 16.83 0.87
C ILE A 74 12.00 17.04 -0.19
N ILE A 75 11.96 16.28 -1.28
CA ILE A 75 12.83 16.47 -2.44
C ILE A 75 12.06 17.28 -3.48
N LYS A 76 12.36 18.57 -3.59
CA LYS A 76 11.70 19.47 -4.53
C LYS A 76 12.18 19.21 -5.96
N MET A 77 11.23 18.93 -6.86
CA MET A 77 11.52 18.75 -8.28
C MET A 77 11.60 20.12 -8.99
N PRO A 78 12.65 20.40 -9.78
CA PRO A 78 12.79 21.66 -10.49
C PRO A 78 11.86 21.68 -11.71
N VAL A 79 10.68 22.28 -11.57
CA VAL A 79 9.70 22.45 -12.64
C VAL A 79 9.28 23.90 -12.75
N ALA A 80 9.00 24.37 -13.96
CA ALA A 80 8.58 25.74 -14.22
C ALA A 80 7.06 25.88 -14.18
N THR A 81 6.32 24.79 -14.44
CA THR A 81 4.86 24.83 -14.55
C THR A 81 4.17 23.63 -13.89
N MET A 82 2.92 23.83 -13.47
CA MET A 82 2.06 22.74 -12.98
C MET A 82 1.78 21.67 -14.05
N TYR A 83 1.86 22.03 -15.33
CA TYR A 83 1.71 21.08 -16.42
C TYR A 83 2.86 20.06 -16.45
N GLU A 84 4.10 20.54 -16.32
CA GLU A 84 5.29 19.68 -16.21
C GLU A 84 5.21 18.76 -14.99
N CYS A 85 4.70 19.28 -13.86
CA CYS A 85 4.37 18.51 -12.68
C CYS A 85 3.46 17.31 -12.99
N GLY A 86 2.39 17.53 -13.76
CA GLY A 86 1.45 16.48 -14.16
C GLY A 86 2.10 15.40 -15.03
N GLU A 87 3.00 15.78 -15.93
CA GLU A 87 3.75 14.83 -16.77
C GLU A 87 4.78 14.04 -15.95
N LEU A 88 5.43 14.66 -14.97
CA LEU A 88 6.33 13.96 -14.04
C LEU A 88 5.58 13.00 -13.11
N LEU A 89 4.36 13.35 -12.70
CA LEU A 89 3.50 12.45 -11.92
C LEU A 89 3.09 11.22 -12.76
N LYS A 90 2.66 11.43 -14.01
CA LYS A 90 2.28 10.32 -14.91
C LYS A 90 3.45 9.39 -15.22
N SER A 91 4.67 9.92 -15.33
CA SER A 91 5.88 9.14 -15.59
C SER A 91 6.48 8.49 -14.34
N GLY A 92 5.94 8.76 -13.14
CA GLY A 92 6.48 8.27 -11.87
C GLY A 92 7.81 8.91 -11.45
N ALA A 93 8.17 10.04 -12.07
CA ALA A 93 9.34 10.83 -11.72
C ALA A 93 9.12 11.67 -10.46
N THR A 94 7.86 11.95 -10.13
CA THR A 94 7.41 12.62 -8.92
C THR A 94 6.43 11.73 -8.17
N ASP A 95 6.49 11.71 -6.84
CA ASP A 95 5.64 10.88 -5.98
C ASP A 95 4.37 11.62 -5.53
N ALA A 96 4.41 12.97 -5.44
CA ALA A 96 3.25 13.80 -5.10
C ALA A 96 3.28 15.19 -5.76
N VAL A 97 2.08 15.74 -6.02
CA VAL A 97 1.90 17.11 -6.50
C VAL A 97 1.20 17.93 -5.43
N VAL A 98 1.78 19.07 -5.05
CA VAL A 98 1.22 19.99 -4.07
C VAL A 98 0.85 21.31 -4.75
N TYR A 99 -0.39 21.73 -4.61
CA TYR A 99 -0.89 22.97 -5.19
C TYR A 99 -1.86 23.64 -4.22
N ASP A 100 -1.99 24.96 -4.32
CA ASP A 100 -2.99 25.68 -3.55
C ASP A 100 -4.38 25.42 -4.14
N THR A 101 -5.31 24.95 -3.31
CA THR A 101 -6.70 24.75 -3.72
C THR A 101 -7.44 26.08 -3.55
N PRO A 102 -8.00 26.66 -4.63
CA PRO A 102 -8.81 27.86 -4.47
C PRO A 102 -9.97 27.56 -3.53
N MET A 103 -10.07 28.32 -2.44
CA MET A 103 -11.23 28.23 -1.55
C MET A 103 -12.43 28.80 -2.30
N LEU A 104 -13.32 27.90 -2.74
CA LEU A 104 -14.63 28.22 -3.30
C LEU A 104 -15.56 28.80 -2.23
#